data_AF-A0A956HUG6-F1
#
_entry.id   AF-A0A956HUG6-F1
#
_cell.length_a   1.000
_cell.length_b   1.000
_cell.length_c   1.000
_cell.angle_alpha   90.00
_cell.angle_beta   90.00
_cell.angle_gamma   90.00
#
_symmetry.space_group_name_H-M   'P 1'
#
loop_
_entity.id
_entity.type
_entity.pdbx_description
1 polymer ?
#
loop_
_entity_poly.entity_id
_entity_poly.type
_entity_poly.pdbx_seq_one_letter_code
_entity_poly.pdbx_strand_id
1 'polypeptide(L)'
;MVLHRISTLSLAALLAFVPTLVACGDDVVAGDEVGSTTNASGTDESESDTAVDTTTSTTESDTASFIGTDGPTTDADTTTGGLGNLGDQCQTEADCAEDLFCNGVPGFGGICSECASDSDCPDGGNCTFTGAWFGCGDGSQGQMCESDASCGDGLYCAEVIDLAGLFNGNFCSECSEDAHCPDGQLCAPVVDFMNLMNIAGQRECIDPGTAPQDSLCDANGSGDEQCEGVCTVATFMGLIEVGICGECESDADCMGNSTCTPAELGLGGLSGSVCG
;
A
#
# COMPACT_ATOMS: atom_id res chain seq x y z
N MET A 1 -17.09 -33.27 -35.95
CA MET A 1 -18.22 -33.36 -35.01
C MET A 1 -18.02 -34.58 -34.13
N VAL A 2 -17.38 -34.38 -32.98
CA VAL A 2 -17.21 -35.41 -31.94
C VAL A 2 -17.78 -34.82 -30.66
N LEU A 3 -18.93 -35.34 -30.25
CA LEU A 3 -19.65 -34.99 -29.03
C LEU A 3 -18.83 -35.49 -27.83
N HIS A 4 -18.33 -34.58 -26.98
CA HIS A 4 -17.87 -34.93 -25.63
C HIS A 4 -18.88 -34.44 -24.60
N ARG A 5 -19.58 -35.41 -23.99
CA ARG A 5 -20.32 -35.28 -22.73
C ARG A 5 -19.40 -35.74 -21.60
N ILE A 6 -19.03 -34.87 -20.67
CA ILE A 6 -18.45 -35.23 -19.37
C ILE A 6 -19.00 -34.19 -18.38
N SER A 7 -20.10 -34.49 -17.68
CA SER A 7 -20.13 -35.12 -16.35
C SER A 7 -19.97 -34.10 -15.24
N THR A 8 -21.12 -33.54 -14.84
CA THR A 8 -21.36 -32.79 -13.61
C THR A 8 -21.04 -33.66 -12.38
N LEU A 9 -20.01 -33.31 -11.61
CA LEU A 9 -19.89 -33.77 -10.22
C LEU A 9 -20.28 -32.62 -9.29
N SER A 10 -21.43 -32.81 -8.65
CA SER A 10 -21.89 -32.07 -7.49
C SER A 10 -21.18 -32.64 -6.27
N LEU A 11 -20.39 -31.82 -5.56
CA LEU A 11 -19.85 -32.17 -4.25
C LEU A 11 -20.31 -31.11 -3.24
N ALA A 12 -21.45 -31.39 -2.63
CA ALA A 12 -21.94 -30.69 -1.46
C ALA A 12 -21.15 -31.19 -0.23
N ALA A 13 -20.31 -30.33 0.33
CA ALA A 13 -19.68 -30.56 1.63
C ALA A 13 -20.28 -29.58 2.65
N LEU A 14 -21.25 -30.09 3.41
CA LEU A 14 -21.82 -29.49 4.60
C LEU A 14 -20.75 -29.46 5.71
N LEU A 15 -20.32 -28.29 6.16
CA LEU A 15 -19.58 -28.12 7.41
C LEU A 15 -20.41 -27.25 8.34
N ALA A 16 -21.07 -27.91 9.30
CA ALA A 16 -21.78 -27.29 10.40
C ALA A 16 -20.76 -26.86 11.47
N PHE A 17 -20.61 -25.56 11.68
CA PHE A 17 -19.88 -25.01 12.82
C PHE A 17 -20.84 -24.85 14.00
N VAL A 18 -20.50 -25.49 15.13
CA VAL A 18 -21.23 -25.44 16.40
C VAL A 18 -20.56 -24.40 17.29
N PRO A 19 -21.24 -23.32 17.75
CA PRO A 19 -20.70 -22.45 18.77
C PRO A 19 -20.96 -23.03 20.17
N THR A 20 -19.89 -23.27 20.94
CA THR A 20 -19.98 -23.52 22.38
C THR A 20 -19.98 -22.19 23.13
N LEU A 21 -21.12 -21.87 23.73
CA LEU A 21 -21.28 -20.83 24.74
C LEU A 21 -20.51 -21.22 26.02
N VAL A 22 -19.56 -20.40 26.45
CA VAL A 22 -19.05 -20.43 27.83
C VAL A 22 -19.67 -19.26 28.57
N ALA A 23 -20.60 -19.60 29.46
CA ALA A 23 -21.17 -18.73 30.46
C ALA A 23 -20.38 -18.91 31.77
N CYS A 24 -19.83 -17.82 32.30
CA CYS A 24 -19.41 -17.72 33.70
C CYS A 24 -20.11 -16.49 34.29
N GLY A 25 -20.93 -16.75 35.29
CA GLY A 25 -21.78 -15.77 35.96
C GLY A 25 -21.10 -14.99 37.09
N ASP A 26 -21.91 -14.03 37.56
CA ASP A 26 -21.81 -12.97 38.55
C ASP A 26 -21.05 -13.23 39.86
N ASP A 27 -20.46 -12.15 40.40
CA ASP A 27 -20.75 -11.78 41.81
C ASP A 27 -20.56 -10.28 42.10
N VAL A 28 -21.32 -9.84 43.10
CA VAL A 28 -21.78 -8.48 43.43
C VAL A 28 -20.84 -7.76 44.40
N VAL A 29 -20.53 -6.48 44.23
CA VAL A 29 -20.34 -5.54 45.36
C VAL A 29 -20.74 -4.11 44.97
N ALA A 30 -21.80 -3.61 45.60
CA ALA A 30 -22.12 -2.20 45.69
C ALA A 30 -21.31 -1.54 46.82
N GLY A 31 -20.82 -0.33 46.60
CA GLY A 31 -20.17 0.50 47.61
C GLY A 31 -19.95 1.91 47.09
N ASP A 32 -20.93 2.79 47.30
CA ASP A 32 -20.68 4.23 47.47
C ASP A 32 -19.65 4.42 48.59
N GLU A 33 -18.73 5.36 48.47
CA GLU A 33 -18.34 6.30 49.54
C GLU A 33 -17.54 7.49 48.97
N VAL A 34 -17.84 8.64 49.55
CA VAL A 34 -17.43 10.00 49.23
C VAL A 34 -16.09 10.32 49.91
N GLY A 35 -15.24 11.14 49.29
CA GLY A 35 -14.41 12.09 50.05
C GLY A 35 -12.91 12.24 49.72
N SER A 36 -12.59 13.36 49.08
CA SER A 36 -11.60 14.39 49.49
C SER A 36 -10.12 14.04 49.78
N THR A 37 -9.24 14.65 48.97
CA THR A 37 -7.95 15.35 49.29
C THR A 37 -6.89 14.63 50.15
N THR A 38 -5.61 14.60 49.74
CA THR A 38 -4.54 15.61 49.97
C THR A 38 -3.18 15.12 49.45
N ASN A 39 -2.33 16.06 49.01
CA ASN A 39 -0.89 15.95 48.70
C ASN A 39 -0.04 15.15 49.72
N ALA A 40 1.06 14.52 49.25
CA ALA A 40 2.44 14.83 49.67
C ALA A 40 3.49 14.03 48.88
N SER A 41 4.62 14.70 48.60
CA SER A 41 5.85 14.23 47.97
C SER A 41 6.53 13.04 48.67
N GLY A 42 7.36 12.32 47.92
CA GLY A 42 8.41 11.45 48.43
C GLY A 42 9.39 11.03 47.34
N THR A 43 10.56 11.67 47.33
CA THR A 43 11.77 11.34 46.57
C THR A 43 12.44 10.08 47.15
N ASP A 44 13.11 9.30 46.29
CA ASP A 44 14.47 8.75 46.44
C ASP A 44 14.66 7.30 45.94
N GLU A 45 15.51 7.22 44.92
CA GLU A 45 16.60 6.28 44.61
C GLU A 45 16.58 4.84 45.17
N SER A 46 16.66 3.87 44.25
CA SER A 46 17.60 2.75 44.41
C SER A 46 17.92 2.09 43.08
N GLU A 47 19.22 2.08 42.79
CA GLU A 47 19.92 1.29 41.80
C GLU A 47 19.65 -0.21 41.98
N SER A 48 19.50 -0.93 40.87
CA SER A 48 19.92 -2.34 40.83
C SER A 48 20.26 -2.75 39.41
N ASP A 49 21.56 -2.90 39.18
CA ASP A 49 22.18 -3.55 38.04
C ASP A 49 21.60 -4.94 37.81
N THR A 50 21.22 -5.24 36.57
CA THR A 50 21.25 -6.60 36.06
C THR A 50 21.72 -6.58 34.62
N ALA A 51 23.00 -6.92 34.46
CA ALA A 51 23.59 -7.30 33.19
C ALA A 51 22.84 -8.53 32.65
N VAL A 52 22.27 -8.41 31.45
CA VAL A 52 21.79 -9.54 30.66
C VAL A 52 22.55 -9.59 29.35
N ASP A 53 22.95 -10.81 29.06
CA ASP A 53 23.91 -11.27 28.09
C ASP A 53 23.58 -10.88 26.65
N THR A 54 24.64 -10.50 25.95
CA THR A 54 24.70 -10.30 24.51
C THR A 54 24.34 -11.58 23.79
N THR A 55 23.21 -11.56 23.07
CA THR A 55 22.96 -12.49 21.96
C THR A 55 22.73 -11.65 20.70
N THR A 56 23.84 -11.29 20.04
CA THR A 56 23.84 -10.75 18.69
C THR A 56 23.32 -11.84 17.76
N SER A 57 22.03 -11.82 17.48
CA SER A 57 21.47 -12.49 16.32
C SER A 57 21.68 -11.55 15.15
N THR A 58 22.69 -11.86 14.33
CA THR A 58 22.79 -11.38 12.96
C THR A 58 21.59 -11.92 12.20
N THR A 59 20.51 -11.14 12.14
CA THR A 59 19.53 -11.26 11.06
C THR A 59 20.22 -10.66 9.85
N GLU A 60 20.47 -11.48 8.84
CA GLU A 60 20.78 -10.99 7.51
C GLU A 60 19.61 -10.08 7.10
N SER A 61 19.87 -8.77 7.04
CA SER A 61 18.98 -7.85 6.36
C SER A 61 18.99 -8.27 4.91
N ASP A 62 17.94 -8.96 4.49
CA ASP A 62 17.51 -8.96 3.11
C ASP A 62 17.38 -7.49 2.69
N THR A 63 18.35 -7.03 1.90
CA THR A 63 18.25 -5.78 1.16
C THR A 63 16.95 -5.84 0.38
N ALA A 64 15.99 -5.02 0.80
CA ALA A 64 14.73 -4.81 0.11
C ALA A 64 15.03 -4.14 -1.24
N SER A 65 15.44 -4.94 -2.23
CA SER A 65 15.40 -4.53 -3.63
C SER A 65 13.94 -4.39 -4.02
N PHE A 66 13.60 -3.37 -4.82
CA PHE A 66 12.22 -3.06 -5.23
C PHE A 66 11.43 -4.25 -5.83
N ILE A 67 12.10 -5.33 -6.21
CA ILE A 67 11.49 -6.59 -6.69
C ILE A 67 12.16 -7.80 -6.03
N GLY A 68 11.34 -8.75 -5.59
CA GLY A 68 11.79 -10.06 -5.10
C GLY A 68 12.70 -10.77 -6.11
N THR A 69 13.89 -11.16 -5.67
CA THR A 69 14.99 -11.70 -6.48
C THR A 69 14.78 -13.11 -7.04
N ASP A 70 13.55 -13.64 -7.01
CA ASP A 70 13.19 -14.97 -7.53
C ASP A 70 12.98 -14.96 -9.07
N GLY A 71 14.01 -14.53 -9.81
CA GLY A 71 14.10 -14.68 -11.26
C GLY A 71 14.63 -16.07 -11.67
N PRO A 72 14.14 -16.70 -12.75
CA PRO A 72 14.63 -18.00 -13.21
C PRO A 72 16.11 -17.89 -13.64
N THR A 73 16.97 -18.70 -12.99
CA THR A 73 18.38 -18.85 -13.34
C THR A 73 18.54 -19.62 -14.65
N THR A 74 18.34 -18.95 -15.77
CA THR A 74 18.80 -19.44 -17.07
C THR A 74 20.22 -18.95 -17.29
N ASP A 75 21.18 -19.90 -17.29
CA ASP A 75 22.56 -19.72 -17.73
C ASP A 75 22.60 -19.02 -19.11
N ALA A 76 22.80 -17.70 -19.11
CA ALA A 76 22.89 -16.91 -20.33
C ALA A 76 24.32 -16.99 -20.88
N ASP A 77 24.39 -17.55 -22.08
CA ASP A 77 25.50 -17.49 -23.02
C ASP A 77 26.01 -16.03 -23.13
N THR A 78 27.29 -15.82 -22.83
CA THR A 78 27.99 -14.54 -22.97
C THR A 78 28.10 -14.15 -24.43
N THR A 79 26.98 -13.77 -25.06
CA THR A 79 27.00 -13.13 -26.36
C THR A 79 27.60 -11.74 -26.22
N THR A 80 28.67 -11.52 -26.98
CA THR A 80 29.44 -10.30 -27.25
C THR A 80 28.60 -9.10 -27.76
N GLY A 81 27.43 -8.84 -27.18
CA GLY A 81 26.69 -7.58 -27.30
C GLY A 81 27.28 -6.58 -26.32
N GLY A 82 27.39 -5.31 -26.71
CA GLY A 82 27.78 -4.26 -25.77
C GLY A 82 26.78 -4.17 -24.62
N LEU A 83 27.25 -3.71 -23.45
CA LEU A 83 26.41 -3.43 -22.30
C LEU A 83 25.29 -2.43 -22.68
N GLY A 84 24.08 -2.67 -22.19
CA GLY A 84 22.91 -1.81 -22.37
C GLY A 84 23.08 -0.47 -21.66
N ASN A 85 22.62 0.61 -22.30
CA ASN A 85 22.60 1.94 -21.74
C ASN A 85 21.35 2.15 -20.87
N LEU A 86 21.27 3.31 -20.22
CA LEU A 86 20.09 3.72 -19.46
C LEU A 86 18.81 3.61 -20.31
N GLY A 87 17.80 2.91 -19.79
CA GLY A 87 16.54 2.63 -20.46
C GLY A 87 16.55 1.43 -21.41
N ASP A 88 17.70 0.77 -21.65
CA ASP A 88 17.76 -0.46 -22.44
C ASP A 88 17.20 -1.65 -21.63
N GLN A 89 16.62 -2.63 -22.32
CA GLN A 89 16.12 -3.85 -21.67
C GLN A 89 17.26 -4.73 -21.19
N CYS A 90 17.09 -5.36 -20.04
CA CYS A 90 18.04 -6.26 -19.41
C CYS A 90 17.33 -7.47 -18.80
N GLN A 91 18.06 -8.57 -18.61
CA GLN A 91 17.61 -9.72 -17.82
C GLN A 91 18.31 -9.79 -16.47
N THR A 92 19.54 -9.29 -16.42
CA THR A 92 20.40 -9.25 -15.25
C THR A 92 21.18 -7.94 -15.20
N GLU A 93 21.73 -7.60 -14.05
CA GLU A 93 22.61 -6.43 -13.90
C GLU A 93 23.81 -6.46 -14.85
N ALA A 94 24.31 -7.65 -15.20
CA ALA A 94 25.44 -7.82 -16.12
C ALA A 94 25.14 -7.39 -17.56
N ASP A 95 23.86 -7.21 -17.90
CA ASP A 95 23.44 -6.71 -19.22
C ASP A 95 23.50 -5.18 -19.30
N CYS A 96 23.66 -4.48 -18.17
CA CYS A 96 23.67 -3.02 -18.11
C CYS A 96 25.10 -2.46 -18.07
N ALA A 97 25.26 -1.21 -18.52
CA ALA A 97 26.53 -0.49 -18.42
C ALA A 97 26.98 -0.36 -16.96
N GLU A 98 28.27 -0.04 -16.77
CA GLU A 98 28.82 0.21 -15.43
C GLU A 98 27.97 1.28 -14.71
N ASP A 99 27.77 1.08 -13.40
CA ASP A 99 26.96 1.94 -12.52
C ASP A 99 25.45 1.99 -12.82
N LEU A 100 24.92 1.03 -13.59
CA LEU A 100 23.48 0.85 -13.81
C LEU A 100 22.98 -0.45 -13.20
N PHE A 101 21.69 -0.46 -12.86
CA PHE A 101 20.99 -1.60 -12.27
C PHE A 101 19.90 -2.13 -13.20
N CYS A 102 19.71 -3.44 -13.21
CA CYS A 102 18.61 -4.05 -13.96
C CYS A 102 17.36 -4.16 -13.10
N ASN A 103 16.48 -3.16 -13.15
CA ASN A 103 15.22 -3.20 -12.41
C ASN A 103 14.14 -3.93 -13.19
N GLY A 104 13.56 -4.96 -12.58
CA GLY A 104 12.38 -5.61 -13.14
C GLY A 104 11.20 -4.66 -13.21
N VAL A 105 10.41 -4.77 -14.27
CA VAL A 105 9.08 -4.20 -14.37
C VAL A 105 8.13 -5.34 -14.71
N PRO A 106 7.31 -5.82 -13.77
CA PRO A 106 6.28 -6.81 -14.02
C PRO A 106 5.53 -6.59 -15.33
N GLY A 107 5.54 -7.61 -16.19
CA GLY A 107 4.93 -7.58 -17.52
C GLY A 107 5.81 -7.01 -18.65
N PHE A 108 6.86 -6.24 -18.33
CA PHE A 108 7.71 -5.57 -19.33
C PHE A 108 9.18 -6.04 -19.33
N GLY A 109 9.61 -6.78 -18.31
CA GLY A 109 10.99 -7.27 -18.19
C GLY A 109 11.89 -6.30 -17.43
N GLY A 110 13.21 -6.55 -17.42
CA GLY A 110 14.16 -5.66 -16.77
C GLY A 110 14.50 -4.44 -17.63
N ILE A 111 14.75 -3.30 -17.00
CA ILE A 111 15.25 -2.08 -17.64
C ILE A 111 16.47 -1.53 -16.88
N CYS A 112 17.54 -1.25 -17.61
CA CYS A 112 18.74 -0.62 -17.07
C CYS A 112 18.41 0.78 -16.53
N SER A 113 18.70 1.00 -15.25
CA SER A 113 18.29 2.14 -14.45
C SER A 113 19.46 2.70 -13.64
N GLU A 114 19.34 3.94 -13.15
CA GLU A 114 20.41 4.61 -12.39
C GLU A 114 20.51 4.11 -10.94
N CYS A 115 19.43 3.58 -10.39
CA CYS A 115 19.31 3.12 -9.01
C CYS A 115 18.40 1.88 -8.94
N ALA A 116 18.54 1.03 -7.93
CA ALA A 116 17.64 -0.10 -7.65
C ALA A 116 17.10 -0.10 -6.21
N SER A 117 17.46 0.90 -5.42
CA SER A 117 16.99 1.18 -4.06
C SER A 117 17.25 2.66 -3.77
N ASP A 118 16.59 3.21 -2.75
CA ASP A 118 16.88 4.59 -2.29
C ASP A 118 18.35 4.73 -1.84
N SER A 119 18.96 3.65 -1.37
CA SER A 119 20.35 3.64 -0.91
C SER A 119 21.39 3.80 -2.02
N ASP A 120 21.00 3.57 -3.28
CA ASP A 120 21.85 3.80 -4.45
C ASP A 120 21.94 5.29 -4.81
N CYS A 121 21.03 6.10 -4.29
CA CYS A 121 20.95 7.51 -4.62
C CYS A 121 21.88 8.37 -3.75
N PRO A 122 22.69 9.24 -4.38
CA PRO A 122 23.55 10.15 -3.64
C PRO A 122 22.71 11.14 -2.83
N ASP A 123 23.29 11.65 -1.75
CA ASP A 123 22.73 12.70 -0.90
C ASP A 123 21.40 12.36 -0.18
N GLY A 124 21.04 11.06 -0.10
CA GLY A 124 19.83 10.61 0.59
C GLY A 124 18.55 10.86 -0.20
N GLY A 125 18.65 10.89 -1.53
CA GLY A 125 17.48 10.89 -2.41
C GLY A 125 16.76 9.53 -2.45
N ASN A 126 15.80 9.44 -3.33
CA ASN A 126 14.94 8.28 -3.52
C ASN A 126 15.08 7.73 -4.94
N CYS A 127 14.87 6.44 -5.11
CA CYS A 127 14.89 5.81 -6.41
C CYS A 127 13.47 5.75 -6.98
N THR A 128 13.18 6.59 -7.97
CA THR A 128 11.83 6.78 -8.49
C THR A 128 11.72 6.39 -9.96
N PHE A 129 10.60 5.80 -10.34
CA PHE A 129 10.31 5.51 -11.74
C PHE A 129 9.98 6.80 -12.49
N THR A 130 10.74 7.10 -13.54
CA THR A 130 10.58 8.34 -14.34
C THR A 130 9.74 8.14 -15.60
N GLY A 131 9.06 6.99 -15.71
CA GLY A 131 8.21 6.60 -16.84
C GLY A 131 8.89 5.70 -17.87
N ALA A 132 10.22 5.58 -17.81
CA ALA A 132 10.98 4.71 -18.73
C ALA A 132 12.08 3.91 -18.01
N TRP A 133 12.68 4.45 -16.95
CA TRP A 133 13.67 3.79 -16.09
C TRP A 133 13.58 4.36 -14.68
N PHE A 134 14.27 3.75 -13.72
CA PHE A 134 14.39 4.29 -12.36
C PHE A 134 15.58 5.24 -12.27
N GLY A 135 15.34 6.44 -11.74
CA GLY A 135 16.33 7.50 -11.57
C GLY A 135 16.31 8.04 -10.15
N CYS A 136 17.42 8.67 -9.75
CA CYS A 136 17.51 9.29 -8.44
C CYS A 136 16.75 10.61 -8.42
N GLY A 137 15.73 10.65 -7.56
CA GLY A 137 14.94 11.81 -7.24
C GLY A 137 15.49 12.59 -6.04
N ASP A 138 14.83 13.71 -5.77
CA ASP A 138 15.10 14.61 -4.65
C ASP A 138 14.12 14.45 -3.48
N GLY A 139 13.33 13.38 -3.49
CA GLY A 139 12.32 13.09 -2.48
C GLY A 139 11.08 13.99 -2.60
N SER A 140 10.84 14.62 -3.75
CA SER A 140 9.67 15.47 -3.92
C SER A 140 8.37 14.69 -3.80
N GLN A 141 7.28 15.40 -3.49
CA GLN A 141 5.94 14.83 -3.47
C GLN A 141 5.64 14.06 -4.77
N GLY A 142 5.03 12.88 -4.64
CA GLY A 142 4.66 12.00 -5.75
C GLY A 142 5.78 11.12 -6.29
N GLN A 143 7.01 11.22 -5.77
CA GLN A 143 8.08 10.29 -6.13
C GLN A 143 8.06 9.05 -5.24
N MET A 144 8.49 7.90 -5.78
CA MET A 144 8.52 6.64 -5.03
C MET A 144 9.53 6.68 -3.88
N CYS A 145 9.33 5.91 -2.82
CA CYS A 145 10.25 5.87 -1.69
C CYS A 145 10.21 4.51 -0.99
N GLU A 146 11.25 4.20 -0.23
CA GLU A 146 11.33 3.05 0.68
C GLU A 146 11.21 3.46 2.14
N SER A 147 11.52 4.72 2.45
CA SER A 147 11.49 5.25 3.82
C SER A 147 11.21 6.75 3.86
N ASP A 148 10.71 7.24 5.00
CA ASP A 148 10.49 8.67 5.24
C ASP A 148 11.78 9.50 5.06
N ALA A 149 12.94 8.89 5.30
CA ALA A 149 14.23 9.57 5.19
C ALA A 149 14.63 9.90 3.74
N SER A 150 14.01 9.22 2.77
CA SER A 150 14.22 9.44 1.34
C SER A 150 13.33 10.55 0.78
N CYS A 151 12.35 11.00 1.57
CA CYS A 151 11.43 12.07 1.20
C CYS A 151 11.91 13.43 1.68
N GLY A 152 11.51 14.47 0.97
CA GLY A 152 11.80 15.86 1.34
C GLY A 152 11.19 16.23 2.70
N ASP A 153 11.71 17.30 3.31
CA ASP A 153 11.27 17.79 4.61
C ASP A 153 9.73 17.96 4.68
N GLY A 154 9.12 17.32 5.69
CA GLY A 154 7.68 17.42 5.93
C GLY A 154 6.82 16.46 5.10
N LEU A 155 7.43 15.56 4.34
CA LEU A 155 6.74 14.47 3.64
C LEU A 155 6.97 13.13 4.35
N TYR A 156 6.07 12.19 4.06
CA TYR A 156 6.09 10.83 4.59
C TYR A 156 6.10 9.84 3.43
N CYS A 157 6.81 8.74 3.59
CA CYS A 157 6.78 7.64 2.65
C CYS A 157 5.56 6.77 2.94
N ALA A 158 4.51 6.94 2.12
CA ALA A 158 3.21 6.34 2.40
C ALA A 158 2.71 5.50 1.22
N GLU A 159 2.09 4.36 1.54
CA GLU A 159 1.43 3.53 0.54
C GLU A 159 0.19 4.24 -0.01
N VAL A 160 0.17 4.45 -1.32
CA VAL A 160 -0.96 5.08 -2.03
C VAL A 160 -1.90 4.02 -2.60
N ILE A 161 -1.35 2.91 -3.10
CA ILE A 161 -2.10 1.75 -3.60
C ILE A 161 -1.40 0.48 -3.09
N ASP A 162 -2.15 -0.42 -2.44
CA ASP A 162 -1.70 -1.77 -2.13
C ASP A 162 -1.67 -2.60 -3.42
N LEU A 163 -0.47 -2.82 -3.93
CA LEU A 163 -0.21 -3.65 -5.12
C LEU A 163 0.05 -5.12 -4.76
N ALA A 164 -0.34 -5.55 -3.55
CA ALA A 164 -0.14 -6.89 -3.00
C ALA A 164 1.32 -7.35 -3.07
N GLY A 165 2.26 -6.41 -2.85
CA GLY A 165 3.70 -6.64 -2.94
C GLY A 165 4.24 -6.86 -4.36
N LEU A 166 3.45 -6.63 -5.41
CA LEU A 166 3.92 -6.71 -6.79
C LEU A 166 4.91 -5.59 -7.13
N PHE A 167 4.72 -4.42 -6.52
CA PHE A 167 5.59 -3.26 -6.62
C PHE A 167 5.57 -2.48 -5.30
N ASN A 168 6.60 -1.69 -5.06
CA ASN A 168 6.57 -0.66 -4.03
C ASN A 168 5.52 0.40 -4.42
N GLY A 169 4.39 0.43 -3.70
CA GLY A 169 3.31 1.41 -3.86
C GLY A 169 3.47 2.63 -2.95
N ASN A 170 4.65 2.83 -2.35
CA ASN A 170 4.93 3.93 -1.45
C ASN A 170 5.48 5.14 -2.22
N PHE A 171 4.92 6.30 -1.90
CA PHE A 171 5.30 7.56 -2.49
C PHE A 171 5.46 8.63 -1.42
N CYS A 172 6.36 9.58 -1.65
CA CYS A 172 6.51 10.75 -0.81
C CYS A 172 5.22 11.58 -0.85
N SER A 173 4.56 11.65 0.29
CA SER A 173 3.20 12.14 0.46
C SER A 173 3.15 13.19 1.57
N GLU A 174 2.14 14.04 1.58
CA GLU A 174 1.97 15.04 2.65
C GLU A 174 1.64 14.39 3.99
N CYS A 175 1.02 13.21 3.93
CA CYS A 175 0.60 12.43 5.08
C CYS A 175 0.78 10.93 4.79
N SER A 176 0.86 10.14 5.85
CA SER A 176 0.75 8.67 5.78
C SER A 176 -0.46 8.14 6.54
N GLU A 177 -0.96 8.91 7.50
CA GLU A 177 -2.16 8.64 8.29
C GLU A 177 -2.85 9.97 8.63
N ASP A 178 -4.13 9.90 9.04
CA ASP A 178 -4.93 11.09 9.37
C ASP A 178 -4.31 11.97 10.46
N ALA A 179 -3.55 11.37 11.39
CA ALA A 179 -2.87 12.11 12.45
C ALA A 179 -1.76 13.06 11.95
N HIS A 180 -1.29 12.86 10.72
CA HIS A 180 -0.33 13.77 10.07
C HIS A 180 -1.00 15.00 9.45
N CYS A 181 -2.33 14.97 9.31
CA CYS A 181 -3.07 16.07 8.72
C CYS A 181 -3.50 17.12 9.77
N PRO A 182 -3.38 18.42 9.46
CA PRO A 182 -3.80 19.48 10.36
C PRO A 182 -5.33 19.62 10.43
N ASP A 183 -5.82 20.32 11.44
CA ASP A 183 -7.22 20.79 11.52
C ASP A 183 -8.31 19.71 11.39
N GLY A 184 -8.00 18.45 11.66
CA GLY A 184 -8.94 17.33 11.54
C GLY A 184 -9.20 16.89 10.10
N GLN A 185 -8.31 17.23 9.19
CA GLN A 185 -8.29 16.71 7.83
C GLN A 185 -7.94 15.22 7.81
N LEU A 186 -8.26 14.57 6.69
CA LEU A 186 -8.06 13.13 6.46
C LEU A 186 -7.02 12.92 5.38
N CYS A 187 -6.21 11.88 5.55
CA CYS A 187 -5.15 11.52 4.62
C CYS A 187 -5.70 10.65 3.50
N ALA A 188 -6.01 11.26 2.35
CA ALA A 188 -6.63 10.57 1.22
C ALA A 188 -5.61 10.29 0.10
N PRO A 189 -5.69 9.11 -0.54
CA PRO A 189 -4.86 8.81 -1.71
C PRO A 189 -5.32 9.61 -2.94
N VAL A 190 -4.35 10.12 -3.71
CA VAL A 190 -4.54 10.82 -4.98
C VAL A 190 -3.61 10.17 -6.00
N VAL A 191 -4.17 9.65 -7.09
CA VAL A 191 -3.39 9.00 -8.15
C VAL A 191 -3.76 9.62 -9.47
N ASP A 192 -2.74 10.00 -10.23
CA ASP A 192 -2.91 10.47 -11.59
C ASP A 192 -2.76 9.29 -12.56
N PHE A 193 -3.90 8.71 -12.96
CA PHE A 193 -3.94 7.64 -13.96
C PHE A 193 -3.77 8.14 -15.40
N MET A 194 -3.36 9.40 -15.64
CA MET A 194 -3.22 9.94 -16.99
C MET A 194 -2.31 9.10 -17.89
N ASN A 195 -1.39 8.29 -17.35
CA ASN A 195 -0.71 7.23 -18.10
C ASN A 195 -0.44 5.99 -17.23
N LEU A 196 -0.88 4.80 -17.69
CA LEU A 196 -0.53 3.50 -17.08
C LEU A 196 0.99 3.25 -16.97
N MET A 197 1.79 3.98 -17.75
CA MET A 197 3.26 3.92 -17.76
C MET A 197 3.90 4.96 -16.83
N ASN A 198 3.12 5.78 -16.13
CA ASN A 198 3.62 6.76 -15.17
C ASN A 198 2.64 6.79 -14.00
N ILE A 199 2.74 5.78 -13.15
CA ILE A 199 1.97 5.71 -11.92
C ILE A 199 2.65 6.68 -10.95
N ALA A 200 2.17 7.92 -10.94
CA ALA A 200 2.46 8.87 -9.90
C ALA A 200 1.26 8.89 -8.95
N GLY A 201 1.54 8.66 -7.67
CA GLY A 201 0.55 8.72 -6.61
C GLY A 201 1.11 9.50 -5.44
N GLN A 202 0.23 10.11 -4.65
CA GLN A 202 0.58 10.74 -3.39
C GLN A 202 -0.64 10.69 -2.46
N ARG A 203 -0.42 10.82 -1.17
CA ARG A 203 -1.50 11.11 -0.23
C ARG A 203 -1.49 12.60 0.12
N GLU A 204 -2.68 13.18 0.18
CA GLU A 204 -2.91 14.59 0.49
C GLU A 204 -3.89 14.72 1.66
N CYS A 205 -3.74 15.79 2.42
CA CYS A 205 -4.68 16.12 3.48
C CYS A 205 -5.91 16.83 2.90
N ILE A 206 -7.08 16.21 3.03
CA ILE A 206 -8.34 16.74 2.53
C ILE A 206 -9.33 16.98 3.68
N ASP A 207 -10.26 17.91 3.48
CA ASP A 207 -11.35 18.10 4.42
C ASP A 207 -12.32 16.90 4.35
N PRO A 208 -12.93 16.47 5.47
CA PRO A 208 -13.93 15.40 5.45
C PRO A 208 -15.10 15.72 4.51
N GLY A 209 -15.50 14.73 3.72
CA GLY A 209 -16.63 14.80 2.80
C GLY A 209 -16.36 15.64 1.56
N THR A 210 -15.10 15.78 1.14
CA THR A 210 -14.72 16.61 -0.03
C THR A 210 -14.14 15.82 -1.20
N ALA A 211 -13.82 14.53 -1.02
CA ALA A 211 -13.37 13.69 -2.11
C ALA A 211 -14.54 13.47 -3.09
N PRO A 212 -14.42 13.92 -4.36
CA PRO A 212 -15.51 13.89 -5.31
C PRO A 212 -15.82 12.45 -5.74
N GLN A 213 -16.97 12.28 -6.39
CA GLN A 213 -17.29 11.04 -7.12
C GLN A 213 -16.12 10.61 -8.03
N ASP A 214 -15.87 9.30 -8.10
CA ASP A 214 -14.80 8.69 -8.91
C ASP A 214 -13.37 8.98 -8.43
N SER A 215 -13.18 9.63 -7.26
CA SER A 215 -11.86 9.78 -6.64
C SER A 215 -11.50 8.56 -5.77
N LEU A 216 -10.20 8.40 -5.49
CA LEU A 216 -9.74 7.35 -4.58
C LEU A 216 -10.02 7.73 -3.11
N CYS A 217 -10.25 6.71 -2.29
CA CYS A 217 -10.43 6.84 -0.85
C CYS A 217 -9.70 5.73 -0.10
N ASP A 218 -9.38 5.99 1.17
CA ASP A 218 -8.74 5.00 2.04
C ASP A 218 -9.76 3.98 2.56
N ALA A 219 -9.99 2.92 1.78
CA ALA A 219 -10.93 1.85 2.14
C ALA A 219 -10.58 1.11 3.44
N ASN A 220 -9.34 1.19 3.91
CA ASN A 220 -8.89 0.56 5.15
C ASN A 220 -8.86 1.55 6.35
N GLY A 221 -9.11 2.83 6.09
CA GLY A 221 -9.08 3.91 7.07
C GLY A 221 -10.38 4.71 7.05
N SER A 222 -10.26 6.04 7.01
CA SER A 222 -11.38 6.99 7.07
C SER A 222 -12.02 7.25 5.70
N GLY A 223 -12.09 6.23 4.83
CA GLY A 223 -12.51 6.38 3.44
C GLY A 223 -13.92 6.94 3.29
N ASP A 224 -14.88 6.47 4.10
CA ASP A 224 -16.25 6.99 4.06
C ASP A 224 -16.32 8.45 4.47
N GLU A 225 -15.51 8.87 5.46
CA GLU A 225 -15.43 10.27 5.88
C GLU A 225 -14.69 11.15 4.87
N GLN A 226 -13.90 10.58 3.94
CA GLN A 226 -13.24 11.32 2.87
C GLN A 226 -14.23 11.70 1.76
N CYS A 227 -15.13 10.79 1.39
CA CYS A 227 -16.02 10.91 0.24
C CYS A 227 -17.23 11.84 0.45
N GLU A 228 -17.66 12.52 -0.61
CA GLU A 228 -18.99 13.18 -0.65
C GLU A 228 -20.15 12.16 -0.46
N GLY A 229 -19.90 10.88 -0.77
CA GLY A 229 -20.81 9.76 -0.60
C GLY A 229 -20.23 8.66 0.31
N VAL A 230 -19.97 7.49 -0.25
CA VAL A 230 -19.39 6.32 0.46
C VAL A 230 -18.16 5.79 -0.27
N CYS A 231 -17.21 5.24 0.47
CA CYS A 231 -16.02 4.62 -0.09
C CYS A 231 -16.31 3.14 -0.38
N THR A 232 -16.31 2.77 -1.65
CA THR A 232 -16.54 1.37 -2.06
C THR A 232 -15.28 0.76 -2.64
N VAL A 233 -15.04 -0.52 -2.40
CA VAL A 233 -13.87 -1.21 -2.92
C VAL A 233 -14.14 -1.69 -4.34
N ALA A 234 -13.29 -1.27 -5.28
CA ALA A 234 -13.22 -1.84 -6.62
C ALA A 234 -12.03 -2.78 -6.74
N THR A 235 -12.24 -3.94 -7.36
CA THR A 235 -11.17 -4.91 -7.58
C THR A 235 -10.74 -4.92 -9.05
N PHE A 236 -9.46 -4.64 -9.30
CA PHE A 236 -8.88 -4.75 -10.63
C PHE A 236 -8.31 -6.14 -10.88
N MET A 237 -8.90 -6.85 -11.85
CA MET A 237 -8.50 -8.20 -12.26
C MET A 237 -8.44 -9.24 -11.12
N GLY A 238 -9.11 -8.98 -9.99
CA GLY A 238 -9.10 -9.87 -8.82
C GLY A 238 -7.81 -9.83 -8.00
N LEU A 239 -6.92 -8.85 -8.23
CA LEU A 239 -5.59 -8.78 -7.62
C LEU A 239 -5.36 -7.53 -6.79
N ILE A 240 -5.86 -6.39 -7.25
CA ILE A 240 -5.64 -5.08 -6.63
C ILE A 240 -6.98 -4.56 -6.15
N GLU A 241 -7.06 -4.18 -4.87
CA GLU A 241 -8.23 -3.57 -4.27
C GLU A 241 -7.96 -2.08 -4.06
N VAL A 242 -8.86 -1.23 -4.56
CA VAL A 242 -8.77 0.23 -4.38
C VAL A 242 -10.10 0.76 -3.88
N GLY A 243 -10.06 1.67 -2.91
CA GLY A 243 -11.25 2.43 -2.51
C GLY A 243 -11.57 3.49 -3.55
N ILE A 244 -12.82 3.58 -3.98
CA ILE A 244 -13.33 4.60 -4.88
C ILE A 244 -14.59 5.23 -4.27
N CYS A 245 -14.61 6.56 -4.21
CA CYS A 245 -15.77 7.33 -3.76
C CYS A 245 -16.94 7.16 -4.73
N GLY A 246 -18.08 6.75 -4.19
CA GLY A 246 -19.31 6.47 -4.90
C GLY A 246 -20.57 7.00 -4.20
N GLU A 247 -21.72 6.89 -4.86
CA GLU A 247 -23.02 7.36 -4.36
C GLU A 247 -23.70 6.36 -3.43
N CYS A 248 -23.36 5.07 -3.51
CA CYS A 248 -24.07 4.00 -2.83
C CYS A 248 -23.16 2.83 -2.45
N GLU A 249 -23.45 2.14 -1.34
CA GLU A 249 -22.78 0.88 -1.00
C GLU A 249 -23.64 -0.30 -1.47
N SER A 250 -24.96 -0.11 -1.43
CA SER A 250 -25.95 -1.15 -1.69
C SER A 250 -27.22 -0.59 -2.35
N ASP A 251 -28.07 -1.47 -2.88
CA ASP A 251 -29.39 -1.11 -3.42
C ASP A 251 -30.29 -0.37 -2.40
N ALA A 252 -30.01 -0.48 -1.10
CA ALA A 252 -30.78 0.19 -0.05
C ALA A 252 -30.51 1.70 0.02
N ASP A 253 -29.36 2.15 -0.47
CA ASP A 253 -28.96 3.55 -0.50
C ASP A 253 -29.61 4.30 -1.67
N CYS A 254 -30.12 3.54 -2.65
CA CYS A 254 -30.69 4.06 -3.88
C CYS A 254 -32.20 4.36 -3.77
N MET A 255 -32.60 5.59 -4.13
CA MET A 255 -34.01 5.98 -4.10
C MET A 255 -34.82 5.37 -5.26
N GLY A 256 -35.96 4.76 -4.93
CA GLY A 256 -36.97 4.41 -5.94
C GLY A 256 -36.84 3.02 -6.56
N ASN A 257 -36.25 2.06 -5.83
CA ASN A 257 -35.94 0.70 -6.31
C ASN A 257 -34.93 0.67 -7.47
N SER A 258 -34.06 1.67 -7.58
CA SER A 258 -32.86 1.56 -8.41
C SER A 258 -31.85 0.61 -7.78
N THR A 259 -30.92 0.15 -8.61
CA THR A 259 -29.84 -0.75 -8.21
C THR A 259 -28.56 0.04 -8.03
N CYS A 260 -27.77 -0.32 -7.02
CA CYS A 260 -26.43 0.22 -6.86
C CYS A 260 -25.49 -0.53 -7.81
N THR A 261 -24.99 0.18 -8.81
CA THR A 261 -23.93 -0.35 -9.67
C THR A 261 -22.61 -0.22 -8.89
N PRO A 262 -21.85 -1.30 -8.69
CA PRO A 262 -20.62 -1.26 -7.91
C PRO A 262 -19.56 -0.39 -8.59
N ALA A 263 -18.60 0.10 -7.82
CA ALA A 263 -17.43 0.78 -8.37
C ALA A 263 -16.62 -0.15 -9.27
N GLU A 264 -16.02 0.43 -10.31
CA GLU A 264 -15.22 -0.29 -11.29
C GLU A 264 -13.90 0.47 -11.54
N LEU A 265 -12.78 -0.27 -11.56
CA LEU A 265 -11.52 0.21 -12.10
C LEU A 265 -11.33 -0.39 -13.49
N GLY A 266 -11.29 0.46 -14.53
CA GLY A 266 -11.17 0.02 -15.92
C GLY A 266 -10.12 0.80 -16.70
N LEU A 267 -9.96 0.43 -17.98
CA LEU A 267 -9.09 1.17 -18.92
C LEU A 267 -9.58 2.61 -19.17
N GLY A 268 -10.83 2.92 -18.81
CA GLY A 268 -11.41 4.25 -18.89
C GLY A 268 -11.15 5.13 -17.66
N GLY A 269 -10.47 4.60 -16.63
CA GLY A 269 -10.26 5.26 -15.34
C GLY A 269 -11.04 4.63 -14.20
N LEU A 270 -11.18 5.40 -13.12
CA LEU A 270 -11.99 5.09 -11.95
C LEU A 270 -13.44 5.43 -12.24
N SER A 271 -14.36 4.56 -11.81
CA SER A 271 -15.79 4.86 -11.73
C SER A 271 -16.27 4.42 -10.36
N GLY A 272 -16.71 5.36 -9.53
CA GLY A 272 -17.37 5.07 -8.27
C GLY A 272 -18.72 4.39 -8.48
N SER A 273 -19.28 3.86 -7.40
CA SER A 273 -20.62 3.28 -7.43
C SER A 273 -21.67 4.35 -7.71
N VAL A 274 -22.73 3.98 -8.43
CA VAL A 274 -23.82 4.89 -8.83
C VAL A 274 -25.18 4.22 -8.76
N CYS A 275 -26.22 4.97 -8.42
CA CYS A 275 -27.59 4.47 -8.42
C CYS A 275 -28.23 4.53 -9.82
N GLY A 276 -28.63 3.37 -10.38
CA GLY A 276 -29.13 3.25 -11.76
C GLY A 276 -30.25 2.22 -11.98
#